data_AF-A0AAW0LD97-F1
#
_entry.id   AF-A0AAW0LD97-F1
#
_cell.length_a   1.000
_cell.length_b   1.000
_cell.length_c   1.000
_cell.angle_alpha   90.00
_cell.angle_beta   90.00
_cell.angle_gamma   90.00
#
_symmetry.space_group_name_H-M   'P 1'
#
loop_
_entity.id
_entity.type
_entity.pdbx_description
1 polymer ?
#
loop_
_entity_poly.entity_id
_entity_poly.type
_entity_poly.pdbx_seq_one_letter_code
_entity_poly.pdbx_strand_id
1 'polypeptide(L)' 'MFSNRNSLEAHAKGFWDYHSFISAAAHYQPHGFGITYINQSFFGAKEVAAFLAHVGTKTSFQTPPPPPMKKA' A
#
# COMPACT_ATOMS: atom_id res chain seq x y z
N MET A 1 -5.87 6.08 -1.23
CA MET A 1 -4.68 5.30 -1.66
C MET A 1 -5.01 3.87 -2.07
N PHE A 2 -6.00 3.18 -1.49
CA PHE A 2 -6.32 1.79 -1.86
C PHE A 2 -7.83 1.58 -2.11
N SER A 3 -8.39 2.22 -3.14
CA SER A 3 -9.85 2.22 -3.37
C SER A 3 -10.40 0.84 -3.76
N ASN A 4 -9.57 -0.03 -4.36
CA ASN A 4 -9.97 -1.36 -4.83
C ASN A 4 -9.46 -2.52 -3.96
N ARG A 5 -8.87 -2.26 -2.78
CA ARG A 5 -8.31 -3.34 -1.92
C ARG A 5 -9.33 -4.37 -1.45
N ASN A 6 -10.62 -4.01 -1.46
CA ASN A 6 -11.72 -4.85 -1.03
C ASN A 6 -12.68 -5.21 -2.19
N SER A 7 -12.28 -4.98 -3.45
CA SER A 7 -13.09 -5.40 -4.60
C SER A 7 -13.18 -6.93 -4.64
N LEU A 8 -14.18 -7.46 -5.34
CA LEU A 8 -14.38 -8.92 -5.47
C LEU A 8 -13.20 -9.61 -6.16
N GLU A 9 -12.49 -8.87 -7.00
CA GLU A 9 -11.33 -9.29 -7.77
C GLU A 9 -10.04 -9.30 -6.93
N ALA A 10 -10.06 -8.72 -5.72
CA ALA A 10 -8.90 -8.68 -4.85
C ALA A 10 -8.69 -10.01 -4.12
N HIS A 11 -7.55 -10.67 -4.30
CA HIS A 11 -7.23 -11.93 -3.60
C HIS A 11 -7.10 -11.77 -2.07
N ALA A 12 -6.90 -10.54 -1.58
CA ALA A 12 -6.73 -10.24 -0.15
C ALA A 12 -7.84 -9.31 0.38
N LYS A 13 -9.08 -9.53 -0.04
CA LYS A 13 -10.24 -8.75 0.42
C LYS A 13 -10.36 -8.79 1.95
N GLY A 14 -10.47 -7.61 2.57
CA GLY A 14 -10.60 -7.47 4.02
C GLY A 14 -9.28 -7.61 4.81
N PHE A 15 -8.18 -7.98 4.17
CA PHE A 15 -6.88 -8.13 4.83
C PHE A 15 -6.23 -6.78 5.14
N TRP A 16 -6.33 -5.83 4.20
CA TRP A 16 -5.71 -4.51 4.31
C TRP A 16 -6.61 -3.52 5.09
N ASP A 17 -6.67 -3.69 6.41
CA ASP A 17 -7.40 -2.83 7.32
C ASP A 17 -6.55 -1.67 7.89
N TYR A 18 -7.20 -0.53 8.17
CA TYR A 18 -6.53 0.66 8.71
C TYR A 18 -6.08 0.46 10.16
N HIS A 19 -6.90 -0.15 11.02
CA HIS A 19 -6.54 -0.38 12.42
C HIS A 19 -5.36 -1.35 12.53
N SER A 20 -5.36 -2.41 11.70
CA SER A 20 -4.22 -3.32 11.59
C SER A 20 -2.93 -2.61 11.17
N PHE A 21 -3.01 -1.68 10.20
CA PHE A 21 -1.86 -0.88 9.79
C PHE A 21 -1.34 0.03 10.91
N ILE A 22 -2.23 0.75 11.62
CA ILE A 22 -1.82 1.63 12.73
C ILE A 22 -1.22 0.82 13.89
N SER A 23 -1.80 -0.33 14.22
CA SER A 23 -1.28 -1.21 15.26
C SER A 23 0.14 -1.69 14.93
N ALA A 24 0.37 -2.11 13.68
CA ALA A 24 1.70 -2.51 13.22
C ALA A 24 2.68 -1.32 13.19
N ALA A 25 2.25 -0.16 12.70
CA ALA A 25 3.07 1.05 12.63
C ALA A 25 3.52 1.50 14.03
N ALA A 26 2.65 1.42 15.04
CA ALA A 26 2.95 1.80 16.41
C ALA A 26 4.16 1.05 17.00
N HIS A 27 4.36 -0.22 16.63
CA HIS A 27 5.54 -0.98 17.04
C HIS A 27 6.86 -0.44 16.46
N TYR A 28 6.81 0.19 15.28
CA TYR A 28 7.98 0.71 14.58
C TYR A 28 8.14 2.23 14.69
N GLN A 29 7.15 2.95 15.23
CA GLN A 29 7.26 4.37 15.54
C GLN A 29 8.45 4.69 16.45
N PRO A 30 8.73 3.96 17.55
CA PRO A 30 9.93 4.20 18.38
C PRO A 30 11.26 4.06 17.62
N HIS A 31 11.23 3.34 16.49
CA HIS A 31 12.36 3.13 15.60
C HIS A 31 12.41 4.15 14.44
N GLY A 32 11.47 5.09 14.38
CA GLY A 32 11.42 6.19 13.42
C GLY A 32 10.32 6.09 12.36
N PHE A 33 9.60 4.96 12.25
CA PHE A 33 8.63 4.79 11.16
C PHE A 33 7.52 5.86 11.19
N GLY A 34 7.47 6.69 10.16
CA GLY A 34 6.46 7.75 10.00
C GLY A 34 6.62 8.94 10.97
N ILE A 35 7.65 8.93 11.83
CA ILE A 35 7.96 10.02 12.76
C ILE A 35 9.41 10.54 12.61
N THR A 36 10.20 9.93 11.72
CA THR A 36 11.56 10.40 11.43
C THR A 36 11.46 11.86 10.95
N TYR A 37 12.32 12.71 11.49
CA TYR A 37 12.32 14.16 11.27
C TYR A 37 11.07 14.87 11.84
N ILE A 38 10.69 14.59 13.09
CA ILE A 38 9.52 15.20 13.78
C ILE A 38 9.48 16.74 13.73
N ASN A 39 10.65 17.40 13.63
CA ASN A 39 10.77 18.86 13.45
C ASN A 39 10.44 19.34 12.01
N GLN A 40 10.15 18.41 11.09
CA GLN A 40 9.77 18.63 9.70
C GLN A 40 8.69 17.60 9.29
N SER A 41 7.49 17.72 9.87
CA SER A 41 6.29 16.88 9.65
C SER A 41 6.05 16.41 8.19
N PHE A 42 6.43 17.23 7.21
CA PHE A 42 6.38 16.90 5.79
C PHE A 42 7.19 15.64 5.38
N PHE A 43 8.29 15.32 6.08
CA PHE A 43 9.13 14.16 5.75
C PHE A 43 8.57 12.83 6.26
N GLY A 44 7.94 12.80 7.44
CA GLY A 44 7.25 11.60 7.95
C GLY A 44 6.09 11.18 7.04
N ALA A 45 5.30 12.14 6.52
CA ALA A 45 4.25 11.86 5.55
C ALA A 45 4.79 11.29 4.22
N LYS A 46 5.96 11.77 3.76
CA LYS A 46 6.63 11.26 2.56
C LYS A 46 7.12 9.82 2.73
N GLU A 47 7.66 9.48 3.91
CA GLU A 47 8.07 8.11 4.23
C GLU A 47 6.88 7.15 4.13
N VAL A 48 5.76 7.48 4.79
CA VAL A 48 4.53 6.68 4.74
C VAL A 48 4.00 6.56 3.32
N ALA A 49 3.99 7.65 2.55
CA ALA A 49 3.54 7.62 1.16
C ALA A 49 4.42 6.71 0.27
N ALA A 50 5.75 6.79 0.42
CA ALA A 50 6.69 5.95 -0.33
C ALA A 50 6.54 4.47 0.04
N PHE A 51 6.40 4.16 1.33
CA PHE A 51 6.15 2.81 1.81
C PHE A 51 4.84 2.24 1.22
N LEU A 52 3.73 2.98 1.33
CA LEU A 52 2.43 2.52 0.84
C LEU A 52 2.41 2.38 -0.69
N ALA A 53 3.07 3.27 -1.42
CA ALA A 53 3.22 3.14 -2.88
C ALA A 53 4.01 1.87 -3.25
N HIS A 54 5.11 1.60 -2.55
CA HIS A 54 5.93 0.42 -2.79
C HIS A 54 5.21 -0.90 -2.46
N VAL A 55 4.51 -0.95 -1.33
CA VAL A 55 3.67 -2.12 -0.98
C VAL A 55 2.56 -2.29 -2.01
N GLY A 56 1.91 -1.19 -2.39
CA GLY A 56 0.84 -1.18 -3.37
C GLY A 56 1.24 -1.74 -4.73
N THR A 57 2.44 -1.45 -5.23
CA THR A 57 2.91 -2.03 -6.50
C THR A 57 3.13 -3.54 -6.41
N LYS A 58 3.62 -4.05 -5.26
CA LYS A 58 3.82 -5.49 -5.04
C LYS A 58 2.53 -6.27 -4.83
N THR A 59 1.47 -5.61 -4.36
CA THR A 59 0.17 -6.23 -4.09
C THR A 59 -0.88 -5.90 -5.15
N SER A 60 -0.51 -5.14 -6.18
CA SER A 60 -1.42 -4.78 -7.26
C SER A 60 -1.69 -5.99 -8.15
N PHE A 61 -2.96 -6.16 -8.54
CA PHE A 61 -3.30 -7.03 -9.66
C PHE A 61 -2.79 -6.38 -10.94
N GLN A 62 -1.83 -7.00 -11.62
CA GLN A 62 -1.66 -6.77 -13.05
C GLN A 62 -2.77 -7.54 -13.75
N THR A 63 -3.65 -6.84 -14.45
CA THR A 63 -4.51 -7.50 -15.45
C THR A 63 -3.59 -8.25 -16.42
N PRO A 64 -3.80 -9.56 -16.66
CA PRO A 64 -3.04 -10.27 -17.67
C PRO A 64 -3.21 -9.54 -19.02
N PRO A 65 -2.16 -9.47 -19.86
CA PRO A 65 -2.27 -8.85 -21.17
C PRO A 65 -3.40 -9.52 -21.96
N PRO A 66 -4.18 -8.74 -22.74
CA PRO A 66 -5.27 -9.29 -23.53
C PRO A 66 -4.73 -10.41 -24.46
N PRO A 67 -5.49 -11.51 -24.64
CA PRO A 67 -5.05 -12.61 -25.48
C PRO A 67 -4.76 -12.09 -26.90
N PRO A 68 -3.71 -12.59 -27.58
CA PRO A 68 -3.36 -12.14 -28.92
C PRO A 68 -4.56 -12.31 -29.85
N MET A 69 -4.99 -11.21 -30.48
CA MET A 69 -6.04 -11.25 -31.49
C MET A 69 -5.56 -12.16 -32.62
N LYS A 70 -6.25 -13.28 -32.84
CA LYS A 70 -6.00 -14.14 -34.00
C LYS A 70 -6.26 -13.29 -35.25
N LYS A 71 -5.22 -13.03 -36.05
CA LYS A 71 -5.39 -12.45 -37.38
C LYS A 71 -6.24 -13.43 -38.20
N ALA A 72 -7.39 -12.98 -38.66
CA ALA A 72 -8.22 -13.66 -39.65
C ALA A 72 -7.57 -13.56 -41.04
#